data_AF-A0A352KZ88-F1
#
_entry.id   AF-A0A352KZ88-F1
#
_cell.length_a   1.000
_cell.length_b   1.000
_cell.length_c   1.000
_cell.angle_alpha   90.00
_cell.angle_beta   90.00
_cell.angle_gamma   90.00
#
_symmetry.space_group_name_H-M   'P 1'
#
loop_
_entity.id
_entity.type
_entity.pdbx_description
1 polymer ?
#
loop_
_entity_poly.entity_id
_entity_poly.type
_entity_poly.pdbx_seq_one_letter_code
_entity_poly.pdbx_strand_id
1 'polypeptide(L)'
;MKKEQARRWLRKWLQHQRQVTKFSFLGLAGLALVAWPMELGLVTMILWLGFTGSWLSAFVLAGAVLGLIQWLTLRRLSENLGDRVVSVADSNSAEVQYRLAQGLPAVWTYAFGNMDTDLSWQEKLVAVLCMPQRLAAAAVFANRRQQELLGVDVDQCAAVLRHLYREAERVEISKLSEELQLRSPVTVIREVSLIDGVLLLTRRTAGLSLAGRLAESMAEWLQQDSAVGVADRN
;
A
#
# COMPACT_ATOMS: atom_id res chain seq x y z
N MET A 1 -1.16 -23.80 -14.91
CA MET A 1 -1.57 -23.84 -13.48
C MET A 1 -3.03 -24.29 -13.34
N LYS A 2 -3.35 -25.18 -12.38
CA LYS A 2 -4.74 -25.60 -12.06
C LYS A 2 -5.44 -24.60 -11.12
N LYS A 3 -6.78 -24.67 -10.99
CA LYS A 3 -7.59 -23.74 -10.17
C LYS A 3 -7.21 -23.79 -8.69
N GLU A 4 -7.09 -25.01 -8.15
CA GLU A 4 -6.73 -25.23 -6.75
C GLU A 4 -5.28 -24.82 -6.45
N GLN A 5 -4.37 -25.03 -7.40
CA GLN A 5 -2.98 -24.56 -7.30
C GLN A 5 -2.91 -23.04 -7.20
N ALA A 6 -3.67 -22.32 -8.04
CA ALA A 6 -3.75 -20.86 -8.00
C ALA A 6 -4.24 -20.34 -6.64
N ARG A 7 -5.28 -20.98 -6.09
CA ARG A 7 -5.85 -20.63 -4.78
C ARG A 7 -4.84 -20.89 -3.65
N ARG A 8 -4.18 -22.05 -3.64
CA ARG A 8 -3.18 -22.41 -2.62
C ARG A 8 -1.97 -21.47 -2.67
N TRP A 9 -1.46 -21.19 -3.87
CA TRP A 9 -0.39 -20.23 -4.08
C TRP A 9 -0.79 -18.84 -3.57
N LEU A 10 -1.96 -18.33 -3.97
CA LEU A 10 -2.41 -17.01 -3.57
C LEU A 10 -2.57 -16.88 -2.05
N ARG A 11 -3.12 -17.91 -1.37
CA ARG A 11 -3.20 -17.90 0.10
C ARG A 11 -1.83 -17.80 0.75
N LYS A 12 -0.86 -18.59 0.27
CA LYS A 12 0.53 -18.56 0.77
C LYS A 12 1.19 -17.22 0.50
N TRP A 13 0.98 -16.66 -0.69
CA TRP A 13 1.49 -15.35 -1.08
C TRP A 13 0.90 -14.21 -0.23
N LEU A 14 -0.42 -14.18 -0.03
CA LEU A 14 -1.09 -13.20 0.82
C LEU A 14 -0.63 -13.30 2.28
N GLN A 15 -0.37 -14.51 2.80
CA GLN A 15 0.23 -14.69 4.12
C GLN A 15 1.63 -14.07 4.20
N HIS A 16 2.46 -14.31 3.18
CA HIS A 16 3.79 -13.71 3.10
C HIS A 16 3.73 -12.18 3.01
N GLN A 17 2.91 -11.64 2.10
CA GLN A 17 2.73 -10.20 1.94
C GLN A 17 2.17 -9.54 3.21
N ARG A 18 1.26 -10.22 3.92
CA ARG A 18 0.74 -9.78 5.23
C ARG A 18 1.84 -9.73 6.28
N GLN A 19 2.75 -10.70 6.29
CA GLN A 19 3.88 -10.70 7.21
C GLN A 19 4.84 -9.54 6.93
N VAL A 20 5.15 -9.29 5.65
CA VAL A 20 5.97 -8.13 5.23
C VAL A 20 5.29 -6.80 5.57
N THR A 21 3.99 -6.69 5.36
CA THR A 21 3.18 -5.51 5.73
C THR A 21 3.21 -5.29 7.24
N LYS A 22 3.09 -6.36 8.04
CA LYS A 22 3.17 -6.29 9.51
C LYS A 22 4.54 -5.82 9.98
N PHE A 23 5.62 -6.30 9.37
CA PHE A 23 6.97 -5.80 9.67
C PHE A 23 7.13 -4.33 9.30
N SER A 24 6.56 -3.91 8.17
CA SER A 24 6.57 -2.49 7.78
C SER A 24 5.80 -1.61 8.77
N PHE A 25 4.61 -2.06 9.20
CA PHE A 25 3.84 -1.39 10.25
C PHE A 25 4.65 -1.27 11.55
N LEU A 26 5.25 -2.36 12.02
CA LEU A 26 6.07 -2.36 13.23
C LEU A 26 7.30 -1.46 13.10
N GLY A 27 7.95 -1.45 11.93
CA GLY A 27 9.07 -0.56 11.64
C GLY A 27 8.67 0.91 11.68
N LEU A 28 7.59 1.29 10.98
CA LEU A 28 7.06 2.66 10.96
C LEU A 28 6.60 3.10 12.35
N ALA A 29 5.87 2.24 13.08
CA ALA A 29 5.43 2.52 14.44
C ALA A 29 6.61 2.64 15.42
N GLY A 30 7.62 1.77 15.30
CA GLY A 30 8.84 1.82 16.09
C GLY A 30 9.62 3.13 15.86
N LEU A 31 9.78 3.54 14.61
CA LEU A 31 10.38 4.82 14.27
C LEU A 31 9.55 6.01 14.79
N ALA A 32 8.22 5.95 14.69
CA ALA A 32 7.34 6.96 15.25
C ALA A 32 7.52 7.08 16.78
N LEU A 33 7.63 5.95 17.49
CA LEU A 33 7.85 5.92 18.94
C LEU A 33 9.19 6.51 19.38
N VAL A 34 10.21 6.50 18.51
CA VAL A 34 11.51 7.15 18.77
C VAL A 34 11.49 8.62 18.36
N ALA A 35 10.86 8.94 17.24
CA ALA A 35 10.81 10.30 16.71
C ALA A 35 9.92 11.23 17.58
N TRP A 36 8.81 10.72 18.10
CA TRP A 36 7.87 11.46 18.95
C TRP A 36 8.51 12.04 20.23
N PRO A 37 9.27 11.29 21.05
CA PRO A 37 9.94 11.85 22.22
C PRO A 37 11.05 12.85 21.85
N MET A 38 11.72 12.70 20.70
CA MET A 38 12.66 13.72 20.21
C MET A 38 11.93 15.03 19.89
N GLU A 39 10.77 14.95 19.23
CA GLU A 39 9.92 16.12 18.96
C GLU A 39 9.42 16.75 20.26
N LEU A 40 8.93 15.96 21.21
CA LEU A 40 8.51 16.46 22.53
C LEU A 40 9.66 17.14 23.27
N GLY A 41 10.87 16.58 23.22
CA GLY A 41 12.06 17.18 23.82
C GLY A 41 12.39 18.54 23.20
N LEU A 42 12.37 18.64 21.87
CA LEU A 42 12.60 19.88 21.14
C LEU A 42 11.54 20.94 21.50
N VAL A 43 10.26 20.56 21.47
CA VAL A 43 9.15 21.45 21.82
C VAL A 43 9.27 21.92 23.27
N THR A 44 9.57 21.01 24.20
CA THR A 44 9.76 21.36 25.62
C THR A 44 10.91 22.34 25.80
N MET A 45 12.02 22.16 25.07
CA MET A 45 13.16 23.07 25.09
C MET A 45 12.78 24.48 24.57
N ILE A 46 12.03 24.56 23.46
CA ILE A 46 11.55 25.82 22.91
C ILE A 46 10.63 26.54 23.90
N LEU A 47 9.70 25.81 24.53
CA LEU A 47 8.79 26.38 25.52
C LEU A 47 9.55 26.87 26.76
N TRP A 48 10.58 26.14 27.19
CA TRP A 48 11.40 26.53 28.34
C TRP A 48 12.19 27.81 28.08
N LEU A 49 12.73 27.99 26.88
CA LEU A 49 13.45 29.21 26.47
C LEU A 49 12.51 30.40 26.23
N GLY A 50 11.32 30.16 25.67
CA GLY A 50 10.39 31.21 25.24
C GLY A 50 9.40 31.68 26.31
N PHE A 51 9.07 30.85 27.31
CA PHE A 51 8.01 31.13 28.27
C PHE A 51 8.47 30.91 29.73
N THR A 52 8.87 32.00 30.39
CA THR A 52 9.38 31.97 31.77
C THR A 52 8.29 32.04 32.84
N GLY A 53 7.06 32.46 32.50
CA GLY A 53 5.99 32.71 33.50
C GLY A 53 4.70 31.91 33.34
N SER A 54 4.42 31.33 32.16
CA SER A 54 3.12 30.71 31.85
C SER A 54 3.29 29.34 31.17
N TRP A 55 3.94 28.42 31.87
CA TRP A 55 4.31 27.11 31.32
C TRP A 55 3.10 26.27 30.89
N LEU A 56 2.01 26.35 31.66
CA LEU A 56 0.79 25.56 31.43
C LEU A 56 0.05 26.02 30.16
N SER A 57 -0.08 27.33 29.92
CA SER A 57 -0.66 27.84 28.68
C SER A 57 0.22 27.54 27.46
N ALA A 58 1.54 27.59 27.63
CA ALA A 58 2.50 27.27 26.58
C ALA A 58 2.42 25.78 26.17
N PHE A 59 2.26 24.87 27.13
CA PHE A 59 2.01 23.45 26.89
C PHE A 59 0.68 23.19 26.17
N VAL A 60 -0.40 23.83 26.61
CA VAL A 60 -1.72 23.68 25.98
C VAL A 60 -1.68 24.17 24.53
N LEU A 61 -1.04 25.32 24.28
CA LEU A 61 -0.90 25.87 22.94
C LEU A 61 -0.06 24.95 22.04
N ALA A 62 1.09 24.47 22.52
CA ALA A 62 1.94 23.57 21.76
C ALA A 62 1.23 22.23 21.46
N GLY A 63 0.53 21.66 22.45
CA GLY A 63 -0.27 20.46 22.27
C GLY A 63 -1.40 20.66 21.25
N ALA A 64 -2.07 21.82 21.27
CA ALA A 64 -3.11 22.16 20.31
C ALA A 64 -2.54 22.28 18.87
N VAL A 65 -1.39 22.92 18.70
CA VAL A 65 -0.72 23.05 17.40
C VAL A 65 -0.28 21.69 16.87
N LEU A 66 0.40 20.88 17.68
CA LEU A 66 0.84 19.54 17.29
C LEU A 66 -0.35 18.62 16.99
N GLY A 67 -1.40 18.68 17.81
CA GLY A 67 -2.64 17.94 17.60
C GLY A 67 -3.33 18.34 16.30
N LEU A 68 -3.38 19.63 15.98
CA LEU A 68 -3.91 20.13 14.72
C LEU A 68 -3.10 19.65 13.52
N ILE A 69 -1.76 19.70 13.61
CA ILE A 69 -0.86 19.19 12.56
C ILE A 69 -1.07 17.69 12.36
N GLN A 70 -1.13 16.91 13.45
CA GLN A 70 -1.39 15.47 13.39
C GLN A 70 -2.75 15.18 12.75
N TRP A 71 -3.80 15.91 13.12
CA TRP A 71 -5.13 15.75 12.56
C TRP A 71 -5.17 16.08 11.07
N LEU A 72 -4.56 17.19 10.65
CA LEU A 72 -4.44 17.57 9.24
C LEU A 72 -3.64 16.54 8.44
N THR A 73 -2.57 16.00 9.02
CA THR A 73 -1.74 14.96 8.40
C THR A 73 -2.55 13.68 8.17
N LEU A 74 -3.34 13.25 9.16
CA LEU A 74 -4.24 12.11 9.02
C LEU A 74 -5.37 12.36 8.02
N ARG A 75 -5.90 13.59 7.95
CA ARG A 75 -6.94 13.95 6.98
C ARG A 75 -6.42 13.95 5.55
N ARG A 76 -5.21 14.45 5.32
CA ARG A 76 -4.54 14.44 4.00
C ARG A 76 -3.93 13.08 3.64
N LEU A 77 -3.98 12.10 4.55
CA LEU A 77 -3.44 10.77 4.30
C LEU A 77 -4.14 10.09 3.12
N SER A 78 -5.47 10.23 3.01
CA SER A 78 -6.22 9.65 1.89
C SER A 78 -5.92 10.33 0.55
N GLU A 79 -5.50 11.60 0.55
CA GLU A 79 -5.14 12.30 -0.67
C GLU A 79 -3.76 11.84 -1.18
N ASN A 80 -2.83 11.55 -0.26
CA ASN A 80 -1.46 11.15 -0.62
C ASN A 80 -1.30 9.64 -0.83
N LEU A 81 -1.88 8.83 0.06
CA LEU A 81 -1.76 7.37 0.08
C LEU A 81 -3.06 6.64 -0.30
N GLY A 82 -4.16 7.36 -0.55
CA GLY A 82 -5.41 6.73 -0.97
C GLY A 82 -5.30 6.07 -2.34
N ASP A 83 -6.36 5.35 -2.69
CA ASP A 83 -6.44 4.65 -3.96
C ASP A 83 -6.28 5.65 -5.12
N ARG A 84 -5.34 5.36 -6.02
CA ARG A 84 -5.16 6.14 -7.25
C ARG A 84 -6.34 5.85 -8.17
N VAL A 85 -7.09 6.90 -8.48
CA VAL A 85 -8.17 6.80 -9.45
C VAL A 85 -7.56 6.90 -10.84
N VAL A 86 -7.82 5.88 -11.65
CA VAL A 86 -7.47 5.86 -13.07
C VAL A 86 -8.78 5.81 -13.84
N SER A 87 -9.11 6.90 -14.51
CA SER A 87 -10.17 6.94 -15.51
C SER A 87 -9.63 6.32 -16.79
N VAL A 88 -10.30 5.27 -17.27
CA VAL A 88 -9.98 4.69 -18.58
C VAL A 88 -11.23 4.74 -19.43
N ALA A 89 -11.06 5.19 -20.67
CA ALA A 89 -12.10 5.11 -21.68
C ALA A 89 -12.37 3.63 -21.96
N ASP A 90 -13.55 3.14 -21.62
CA ASP A 90 -13.99 1.84 -22.07
C ASP A 90 -14.31 1.91 -23.56
N SER A 91 -14.21 0.77 -24.23
CA SER A 91 -14.57 0.54 -25.63
C SER A 91 -15.98 1.06 -26.00
N ASN A 92 -16.87 1.19 -25.00
CA ASN A 92 -18.23 1.73 -25.13
C ASN A 92 -18.38 3.22 -24.73
N SER A 93 -17.30 4.02 -24.72
CA SER A 93 -17.32 5.47 -24.44
C SER A 93 -17.80 5.93 -23.06
N ALA A 94 -18.07 5.00 -22.14
CA ALA A 94 -18.25 5.29 -20.72
C ALA A 94 -16.88 5.29 -20.04
N GLU A 95 -16.51 6.40 -19.38
CA GLU A 95 -15.33 6.44 -18.53
C GLU A 95 -15.57 5.58 -17.29
N VAL A 96 -14.84 4.48 -17.17
CA VAL A 96 -14.84 3.65 -15.96
C VAL A 96 -13.66 4.07 -15.09
N GLN A 97 -13.95 4.45 -13.85
CA GLN A 97 -12.94 4.81 -12.86
C GLN A 97 -12.51 3.58 -12.07
N TYR A 98 -11.27 3.15 -12.27
CA TYR A 98 -10.65 2.10 -11.48
C TYR A 98 -9.88 2.70 -10.32
N ARG A 99 -10.07 2.12 -9.13
CA ARG A 99 -9.33 2.50 -7.92
C ARG A 99 -8.20 1.50 -7.72
N LEU A 100 -6.97 1.98 -7.89
CA LEU A 100 -5.77 1.20 -7.67
C LEU A 100 -5.21 1.49 -6.30
N ALA A 101 -4.96 0.44 -5.55
CA ALA A 101 -4.37 0.65 -4.28
C ALA A 101 -2.85 0.86 -4.36
N GLN A 102 -2.32 1.71 -3.48
CA GLN A 102 -0.88 1.98 -3.44
C GLN A 102 -0.12 0.84 -2.74
N GLY A 103 1.07 0.53 -3.25
CA GLY A 103 1.97 -0.45 -2.64
C GLY A 103 2.68 0.09 -1.40
N LEU A 104 3.24 -0.83 -0.60
CA LEU A 104 4.05 -0.49 0.58
C LEU A 104 5.19 0.52 0.33
N PRO A 105 5.89 0.53 -0.82
CA PRO A 105 6.94 1.52 -1.07
C PRO A 105 6.44 2.96 -0.99
N ALA A 106 5.22 3.23 -1.47
CA ALA A 106 4.64 4.57 -1.41
C ALA A 106 4.41 5.02 0.04
N VAL A 107 4.06 4.08 0.94
CA VAL A 107 3.88 4.35 2.38
C VAL A 107 5.19 4.77 3.02
N TRP A 108 6.30 4.13 2.66
CA TRP A 108 7.63 4.49 3.13
C TRP A 108 8.12 5.83 2.57
N THR A 109 7.91 6.08 1.27
CA THR A 109 8.20 7.38 0.65
C THR A 109 7.38 8.51 1.29
N TYR A 110 6.11 8.24 1.61
CA TYR A 110 5.28 9.19 2.33
C TYR A 110 5.75 9.38 3.77
N ALA A 111 6.25 8.35 4.46
CA ALA A 111 6.73 8.47 5.82
C ALA A 111 7.99 9.35 5.94
N PHE A 112 8.99 9.10 5.08
CA PHE A 112 10.26 9.83 5.08
C PHE A 112 10.21 11.15 4.31
N GLY A 113 9.23 11.31 3.44
CA GLY A 113 9.18 12.42 2.51
C GLY A 113 10.13 12.27 1.35
N ASN A 114 9.86 13.09 0.33
CA ASN A 114 10.80 13.25 -0.75
C ASN A 114 12.00 14.01 -0.19
N MET A 115 13.13 13.35 -0.02
CA MET A 115 14.38 13.98 0.42
C MET A 115 15.25 14.34 -0.80
N ASP A 116 14.61 14.72 -1.90
CA ASP A 116 15.33 15.21 -3.08
C ASP A 116 16.23 16.39 -2.68
N THR A 117 17.41 16.40 -3.30
CA THR A 117 18.49 17.35 -2.98
C THR A 117 18.09 18.80 -3.25
N ASP A 118 17.11 19.01 -4.11
CA ASP A 118 16.69 20.31 -4.66
C ASP A 118 15.77 21.11 -3.73
N LEU A 119 15.37 20.54 -2.58
CA LEU A 119 14.58 21.25 -1.59
C LEU A 119 15.39 22.34 -0.89
N SER A 120 14.75 23.50 -0.67
CA SER A 120 15.31 24.57 0.15
C SER A 120 15.53 24.08 1.59
N TRP A 121 16.46 24.71 2.32
CA TRP A 121 16.74 24.33 3.70
C TRP A 121 15.50 24.47 4.62
N GLN A 122 14.60 25.42 4.31
CA GLN A 122 13.35 25.62 5.04
C GLN A 122 12.40 24.44 4.84
N GLU A 123 12.24 23.98 3.60
CA GLU A 123 11.41 22.81 3.29
C GLU A 123 11.98 21.54 3.92
N LYS A 124 13.31 21.38 3.92
CA LYS A 124 13.98 20.26 4.62
C LYS A 124 13.70 20.30 6.12
N LEU A 125 13.78 21.47 6.74
CA LEU A 125 13.50 21.64 8.18
C LEU A 125 12.02 21.33 8.50
N VAL A 126 11.08 21.83 7.70
CA VAL A 126 9.65 21.51 7.86
C VAL A 126 9.38 20.01 7.63
N ALA A 127 10.03 19.39 6.64
CA ALA A 127 9.90 17.97 6.37
C ALA A 127 10.39 17.11 7.53
N VAL A 128 11.51 17.47 8.16
CA VAL A 128 12.04 16.81 9.35
C VAL A 128 11.13 17.01 10.56
N LEU A 129 10.64 18.23 10.78
CA LEU A 129 9.72 18.52 11.89
C LEU A 129 8.40 17.78 11.79
N CYS A 130 7.86 17.58 10.57
CA CYS A 130 6.61 16.85 10.35
C CYS A 130 6.81 15.32 10.24
N MET A 131 8.04 14.82 10.34
CA MET A 131 8.37 13.41 10.16
C MET A 131 7.70 12.50 11.21
N PRO A 132 7.67 12.83 12.51
CA PRO A 132 7.00 12.00 13.52
C PRO A 132 5.51 11.79 13.20
N GLN A 133 4.81 12.86 12.81
CA GLN A 133 3.39 12.81 12.46
C GLN A 133 3.14 11.97 11.21
N ARG A 134 4.00 12.09 10.21
CA ARG A 134 3.94 11.31 8.97
C ARG A 134 4.22 9.84 9.21
N LEU A 135 5.21 9.51 10.05
CA LEU A 135 5.51 8.12 10.45
C LEU A 135 4.31 7.48 11.16
N ALA A 136 3.69 8.20 12.11
CA ALA A 136 2.49 7.74 12.79
C ALA A 136 1.32 7.54 11.81
N ALA A 137 1.08 8.49 10.91
CA ALA A 137 0.02 8.39 9.90
C ALA A 137 0.27 7.24 8.91
N ALA A 138 1.52 7.05 8.47
CA ALA A 138 1.94 5.95 7.61
C ALA A 138 1.75 4.58 8.30
N ALA A 139 2.05 4.48 9.60
CA ALA A 139 1.79 3.28 10.39
C ALA A 139 0.29 2.97 10.46
N VAL A 140 -0.57 3.97 10.69
CA VAL A 140 -2.03 3.81 10.66
C VAL A 140 -2.50 3.30 9.29
N PHE A 141 -1.96 3.87 8.20
CA PHE A 141 -2.25 3.41 6.85
C PHE A 141 -1.80 1.96 6.63
N ALA A 142 -0.58 1.60 7.02
CA ALA A 142 -0.06 0.24 6.90
C ALA A 142 -0.91 -0.78 7.68
N ASN A 143 -1.45 -0.41 8.84
CA ASN A 143 -2.36 -1.27 9.59
C ASN A 143 -3.71 -1.44 8.88
N ARG A 144 -4.30 -0.35 8.37
CA ARG A 144 -5.53 -0.45 7.54
C ARG A 144 -5.29 -1.35 6.33
N ARG A 145 -4.12 -1.20 5.70
CA ARG A 145 -3.71 -2.02 4.56
C ARG A 145 -3.64 -3.50 4.89
N GLN A 146 -3.09 -3.83 6.05
CA GLN A 146 -3.06 -5.20 6.55
C GLN A 146 -4.47 -5.78 6.74
N GLN A 147 -5.44 -4.96 7.15
CA GLN A 147 -6.83 -5.37 7.29
C GLN A 147 -7.51 -5.57 5.93
N GLU A 148 -7.21 -4.74 4.93
CA GLU A 148 -7.73 -4.93 3.57
C GLU A 148 -7.24 -6.25 2.96
N LEU A 149 -5.97 -6.62 3.17
CA LEU A 149 -5.43 -7.90 2.72
C LEU A 149 -6.12 -9.12 3.34
N LEU A 150 -6.75 -8.97 4.52
CA LEU A 150 -7.55 -10.03 5.15
C LEU A 150 -8.91 -10.23 4.47
N GLY A 151 -9.44 -9.19 3.84
CA GLY A 151 -10.77 -9.18 3.22
C GLY A 151 -10.80 -9.61 1.75
N VAL A 152 -9.65 -9.96 1.16
CA VAL A 152 -9.52 -10.27 -0.27
C VAL A 152 -10.27 -11.56 -0.63
N ASP A 153 -11.10 -11.50 -1.69
CA ASP A 153 -11.72 -12.70 -2.26
C ASP A 153 -10.68 -13.50 -3.05
N VAL A 154 -10.12 -14.51 -2.37
CA VAL A 154 -9.12 -15.43 -2.92
C VAL A 154 -9.64 -16.14 -4.17
N ASP A 155 -10.94 -16.42 -4.28
CA ASP A 155 -11.46 -17.23 -5.37
C ASP A 155 -11.50 -16.46 -6.69
N GLN A 156 -11.95 -15.20 -6.66
CA GLN A 156 -11.97 -14.35 -7.84
C GLN A 156 -10.57 -13.85 -8.18
N CYS A 157 -9.77 -13.44 -7.19
CA CYS A 157 -8.40 -12.99 -7.42
C CYS A 157 -7.50 -14.09 -7.98
N ALA A 158 -7.62 -15.34 -7.50
CA ALA A 158 -6.85 -16.46 -8.04
C ALA A 158 -7.24 -16.80 -9.48
N ALA A 159 -8.52 -16.59 -9.86
CA ALA A 159 -8.96 -16.78 -11.24
C ALA A 159 -8.33 -15.75 -12.17
N VAL A 160 -8.33 -14.48 -11.78
CA VAL A 160 -7.68 -13.39 -12.53
C VAL A 160 -6.18 -13.65 -12.65
N LEU A 161 -5.48 -13.91 -11.55
CA LEU A 161 -4.04 -14.19 -11.55
C LEU A 161 -3.67 -15.41 -12.40
N ARG A 162 -4.48 -16.47 -12.35
CA ARG A 162 -4.28 -17.65 -13.19
C ARG A 162 -4.41 -17.32 -14.67
N HIS A 163 -5.39 -16.49 -15.04
CA HIS A 163 -5.59 -16.07 -16.41
C HIS A 163 -4.42 -15.20 -16.88
N LEU A 164 -4.00 -14.20 -16.09
CA LEU A 164 -2.83 -13.36 -16.37
C LEU A 164 -1.54 -14.19 -16.51
N TYR A 165 -1.33 -15.19 -15.66
CA TYR A 165 -0.17 -16.08 -15.76
C TYR A 165 -0.18 -16.94 -17.02
N ARG A 166 -1.38 -17.31 -17.52
CA ARG A 166 -1.52 -18.10 -18.74
C ARG A 166 -1.26 -17.28 -19.99
N GLU A 167 -1.78 -16.06 -20.03
CA GLU A 167 -1.59 -15.18 -21.20
C GLU A 167 -0.17 -14.60 -21.23
N ALA A 168 0.51 -14.46 -20.08
CA ALA A 168 1.87 -13.92 -19.94
C ALA A 168 2.10 -12.52 -20.55
N GLU A 169 1.02 -11.91 -21.04
CA GLU A 169 0.98 -10.61 -21.68
C GLU A 169 -0.06 -9.72 -20.98
N ARG A 170 -0.23 -8.49 -21.49
CA ARG A 170 -1.24 -7.57 -21.03
C ARG A 170 -2.63 -8.08 -21.42
N VAL A 171 -3.51 -8.24 -20.45
CA VAL A 171 -4.91 -8.64 -20.68
C VAL A 171 -5.83 -7.47 -20.38
N GLU A 172 -6.72 -7.16 -21.32
CA GLU A 172 -7.71 -6.10 -21.13
C GLU A 172 -8.74 -6.47 -20.06
N ILE A 173 -9.17 -5.47 -19.29
CA ILE A 173 -10.10 -5.65 -18.18
C ILE A 173 -11.50 -6.04 -18.66
N SER A 174 -11.93 -5.49 -19.80
CA SER A 174 -13.18 -5.87 -20.47
C SER A 174 -13.19 -7.37 -20.76
N LYS A 175 -12.15 -7.86 -21.45
CA LYS A 175 -11.95 -9.29 -21.74
C LYS A 175 -11.92 -10.16 -20.49
N LEU A 176 -11.21 -9.72 -19.43
CA LEU A 176 -11.20 -10.43 -18.15
C LEU A 176 -12.58 -10.52 -17.50
N SER A 177 -13.38 -9.45 -17.58
CA SER A 177 -14.71 -9.41 -16.99
C SER A 177 -15.68 -10.35 -17.71
N GLU A 178 -15.59 -10.43 -19.04
CA GLU A 178 -16.41 -11.30 -19.88
C GLU A 178 -16.03 -12.77 -19.71
N GLU A 179 -14.74 -13.10 -19.78
CA GLU A 179 -14.29 -14.49 -19.71
C GLU A 179 -14.40 -15.12 -18.33
N LEU A 180 -14.22 -14.33 -17.27
CA LEU A 180 -14.26 -14.82 -15.89
C LEU A 180 -15.61 -14.58 -15.21
N GLN A 181 -16.57 -13.93 -15.89
CA GLN A 181 -17.89 -13.58 -15.35
C GLN A 181 -17.80 -12.94 -13.96
N LEU A 182 -16.97 -11.91 -13.83
CA LEU A 182 -16.70 -11.27 -12.54
C LEU A 182 -17.96 -10.57 -12.02
N ARG A 183 -18.37 -10.87 -10.77
CA ARG A 183 -19.58 -10.29 -10.15
C ARG A 183 -19.50 -8.76 -9.99
N SER A 184 -18.31 -8.24 -9.72
CA SER A 184 -18.03 -6.79 -9.64
C SER A 184 -16.60 -6.54 -10.14
N PRO A 185 -16.39 -6.18 -11.41
CA PRO A 185 -15.06 -6.03 -11.96
C PRO A 185 -14.27 -4.96 -11.20
N VAL A 186 -14.88 -3.82 -10.86
CA VAL A 186 -14.22 -2.72 -10.15
C VAL A 186 -13.68 -3.16 -8.78
N THR A 187 -14.46 -3.93 -8.01
CA THR A 187 -14.03 -4.42 -6.70
C THR A 187 -12.89 -5.43 -6.84
N VAL A 188 -13.03 -6.38 -7.77
CA VAL A 188 -12.01 -7.42 -8.00
C VAL A 188 -10.71 -6.82 -8.49
N ILE A 189 -10.75 -5.83 -9.38
CA ILE A 189 -9.54 -5.16 -9.88
C ILE A 189 -8.85 -4.39 -8.75
N ARG A 190 -9.62 -3.72 -7.89
CA ARG A 190 -9.06 -3.09 -6.68
C ARG A 190 -8.39 -4.13 -5.80
N GLU A 191 -9.03 -5.25 -5.52
CA GLU A 191 -8.49 -6.33 -4.69
C GLU A 191 -7.24 -6.98 -5.30
N VAL A 192 -7.25 -7.23 -6.60
CA VAL A 192 -6.10 -7.73 -7.34
C VAL A 192 -4.95 -6.72 -7.33
N SER A 193 -5.25 -5.41 -7.36
CA SER A 193 -4.22 -4.35 -7.21
C SER A 193 -3.63 -4.28 -5.80
N LEU A 194 -4.26 -4.91 -4.80
CA LEU A 194 -3.66 -5.05 -3.46
C LEU A 194 -2.46 -6.01 -3.48
N ILE A 195 -2.43 -6.93 -4.44
CA ILE A 195 -1.42 -7.98 -4.55
C ILE A 195 -0.15 -7.39 -5.16
N ASP A 196 0.93 -7.39 -4.39
CA ASP A 196 2.20 -6.82 -4.83
C ASP A 196 2.71 -7.54 -6.08
N GLY A 197 2.90 -6.78 -7.18
CA GLY A 197 3.39 -7.31 -8.45
C GLY A 197 2.33 -7.39 -9.55
N VAL A 198 1.06 -7.07 -9.29
CA VAL A 198 0.09 -6.84 -10.37
C VAL A 198 0.19 -5.40 -10.84
N LEU A 199 0.30 -5.21 -12.16
CA LEU A 199 0.47 -3.91 -12.80
C LEU A 199 -0.79 -3.57 -13.60
N LEU A 200 -1.34 -2.37 -13.38
CA LEU A 200 -2.33 -1.78 -14.28
C LEU A 200 -1.61 -1.02 -15.40
N LEU A 201 -1.89 -1.40 -16.63
CA LEU A 201 -1.40 -0.76 -17.85
C LEU A 201 -2.54 0.00 -18.51
N THR A 202 -2.38 1.32 -18.64
CA THR A 202 -3.45 2.25 -19.08
C THR A 202 -3.23 2.81 -20.48
N ARG A 203 -2.20 2.35 -21.19
CA ARG A 203 -1.86 2.88 -22.52
C ARG A 203 -2.91 2.41 -23.55
N ARG A 204 -3.85 3.29 -23.92
CA ARG A 204 -5.01 3.09 -24.82
C ARG A 204 -6.26 2.46 -24.16
N THR A 205 -6.15 1.25 -23.62
CA THR A 205 -7.23 0.53 -22.90
C THR A 205 -6.81 0.16 -21.48
N ALA A 206 -7.72 -0.20 -20.58
CA ALA A 206 -7.34 -0.65 -19.24
C ALA A 206 -6.93 -2.12 -19.31
N GLY A 207 -5.69 -2.44 -18.97
CA GLY A 207 -5.20 -3.82 -18.93
C GLY A 207 -4.46 -4.14 -17.65
N LEU A 208 -4.42 -5.43 -17.30
CA LEU A 208 -3.67 -5.98 -16.19
C LEU A 208 -2.52 -6.84 -16.72
N SER A 209 -1.41 -6.84 -15.99
CA SER A 209 -0.24 -7.67 -16.30
C SER A 209 0.45 -8.07 -15.00
N LEU A 210 1.19 -9.18 -15.03
CA LEU A 210 2.02 -9.62 -13.91
C LEU A 210 3.44 -9.07 -14.10
N ALA A 211 3.99 -8.47 -13.06
CA ALA A 211 5.41 -8.17 -13.01
C ALA A 211 6.21 -9.47 -13.10
N GLY A 212 7.36 -9.44 -13.79
CA GLY A 212 8.22 -10.63 -14.00
C GLY A 212 8.51 -11.39 -12.71
N ARG A 213 8.89 -10.67 -11.64
CA ARG A 213 9.12 -11.25 -10.30
C ARG A 213 7.95 -12.07 -9.75
N LEU A 214 6.72 -11.66 -10.03
CA LEU A 214 5.52 -12.35 -9.54
C LEU A 214 5.29 -13.63 -10.37
N ALA A 215 5.44 -13.52 -11.69
CA ALA A 215 5.34 -14.68 -12.59
C ALA A 215 6.43 -15.74 -12.31
N GLU A 216 7.66 -15.31 -12.04
CA GLU A 216 8.77 -16.19 -11.62
C GLU A 216 8.44 -16.89 -10.29
N SER A 217 7.98 -16.15 -9.28
CA SER A 217 7.60 -16.74 -7.99
C SER A 217 6.46 -17.78 -8.10
N MET A 218 5.54 -17.58 -9.06
CA MET A 218 4.49 -18.55 -9.37
C MET A 218 5.08 -19.80 -10.03
N ALA A 219 6.00 -19.64 -10.96
CA ALA A 219 6.67 -20.75 -11.64
C ALA A 219 7.51 -21.59 -10.66
N GLU A 220 8.30 -20.95 -9.80
CA GLU A 220 9.10 -21.60 -8.76
C GLU A 220 8.23 -22.41 -7.80
N TRP A 221 7.12 -21.83 -7.33
CA TRP A 221 6.20 -22.54 -6.44
C TRP A 221 5.54 -23.73 -7.12
N LEU A 222 5.20 -23.62 -8.41
CA LEU A 222 4.63 -24.74 -9.17
C LEU A 222 5.62 -25.89 -9.35
N GLN A 223 6.90 -25.59 -9.54
CA GLN A 223 7.96 -26.61 -9.58
C GLN A 223 8.08 -27.33 -8.23
N GLN A 224 8.05 -26.58 -7.12
CA GLN A 224 8.10 -27.13 -5.77
C GLN A 224 6.86 -27.99 -5.43
N ASP A 225 5.64 -27.51 -5.71
CA ASP A 225 4.38 -28.25 -5.49
C ASP A 225 4.35 -29.56 -6.30
N SER A 226 4.91 -29.53 -7.51
CA SER A 226 5.01 -30.72 -8.37
C SER A 226 6.01 -31.74 -7.82
N ALA A 227 7.16 -31.29 -7.28
CA ALA A 227 8.17 -32.16 -6.68
C ALA A 227 7.67 -32.84 -5.39
N VAL A 228 6.94 -32.10 -4.54
CA VAL A 228 6.35 -32.64 -3.29
C VAL A 228 5.28 -33.69 -3.59
N GLY A 229 4.44 -33.47 -4.62
CA GLY A 229 3.42 -34.45 -5.02
C GLY A 229 3.96 -35.76 -5.61
N VAL A 230 5.25 -35.80 -6.01
CA VAL A 230 5.94 -37.03 -6.45
C VAL A 230 6.56 -37.76 -5.26
N ALA A 231 7.07 -37.04 -4.25
CA ALA A 231 7.65 -37.64 -3.05
C ALA A 231 6.60 -38.34 -2.16
N ASP A 232 5.36 -37.83 -2.12
CA ASP A 232 4.24 -38.42 -1.35
C ASP A 232 3.61 -39.67 -2.00
N ARG A 233 4.08 -40.04 -3.20
CA ARG A 233 3.55 -41.18 -3.99
C ARG A 233 4.50 -42.38 -4.09
N ASN A 234 5.71 -42.24 -3.53
CA ASN A 234 6.70 -43.32 -3.40
C ASN A 234 6.80 -43.75 -1.94
#